data_AF-A0A4V1MJB8-F1
#
_entry.id   AF-A0A4V1MJB8-F1
#
_cell.length_a   1.000
_cell.length_b   1.000
_cell.length_c   1.000
_cell.angle_alpha   90.00
_cell.angle_beta   90.00
_cell.angle_gamma   90.00
#
_symmetry.space_group_name_H-M   'P 1'
#
loop_
_entity.id
_entity.type
_entity.pdbx_description
1 polymer ?
#
loop_
_entity_poly.entity_id
_entity_poly.type
_entity_poly.pdbx_seq_one_letter_code
_entity_poly.pdbx_strand_id
1 'polypeptide(L)'
;MNEERYILFDQYLQGELTIEAKNDFEKQLLSDSEFASEFETFKNTQLQLANKFEFEQEREAFKENLTNISNKHFNKKTKVIGLKPWYFAVAASIAVLFGLFFFNYSQNPTFADYNNPEQAFFTERGTVDAALKEAEMEYNAKRYNKAIPLFETVLQKQKTAELQFFYGVSLLEESHYVKAETVFNELKLGASAYKDKAVWYLALSKLKQKDYKGCKEILQTISQDYEDYDDVQDLLNDLD
;
A
#
# COMPACT_ATOMS: atom_id res chain seq x y z
N MET A 1 -21.82 84.69 -35.85
CA MET A 1 -23.22 84.37 -36.20
C MET A 1 -23.80 83.18 -35.44
N ASN A 2 -23.01 82.30 -34.79
CA ASN A 2 -23.57 81.11 -34.11
C ASN A 2 -23.88 81.29 -32.61
N GLU A 3 -23.23 82.23 -31.90
CA GLU A 3 -23.44 82.39 -30.45
C GLU A 3 -24.84 82.93 -30.09
N GLU A 4 -25.31 83.96 -30.80
CA GLU A 4 -26.67 84.52 -30.62
C GLU A 4 -27.75 83.47 -30.89
N ARG A 5 -27.49 82.54 -31.83
CA ARG A 5 -28.40 81.44 -32.18
C ARG A 5 -28.48 80.41 -31.05
N TYR A 6 -27.37 80.05 -30.42
CA TYR A 6 -27.36 79.12 -29.29
C TYR A 6 -27.97 79.73 -28.01
N ILE A 7 -27.80 81.04 -27.79
CA ILE A 7 -28.50 81.76 -26.71
C ILE A 7 -30.01 81.70 -26.93
N LEU A 8 -30.47 81.92 -28.17
CA LEU A 8 -31.88 81.80 -28.52
C LEU A 8 -32.43 80.38 -28.31
N PHE A 9 -31.66 79.34 -28.65
CA PHE A 9 -32.03 77.94 -28.39
C PHE A 9 -32.17 77.65 -26.90
N ASP A 10 -31.22 78.10 -26.09
CA ASP A 10 -31.24 77.90 -24.64
C ASP A 10 -32.41 78.64 -23.99
N GLN A 11 -32.64 79.91 -24.36
CA GLN A 11 -33.81 80.68 -23.89
C GLN A 11 -35.14 80.04 -24.28
N TYR A 12 -35.25 79.45 -25.47
CA TYR A 12 -36.44 78.71 -25.87
C TYR A 12 -36.62 77.44 -25.01
N LEU A 13 -35.56 76.67 -24.75
CA LEU A 13 -35.61 75.47 -23.91
C LEU A 13 -35.93 75.78 -22.43
N GLN A 14 -35.49 76.93 -21.94
CA GLN A 14 -35.76 77.42 -20.58
C GLN A 14 -37.11 78.15 -20.46
N GLY A 15 -37.78 78.42 -21.58
CA GLY A 15 -39.09 79.09 -21.61
C GLY A 15 -39.03 80.59 -21.35
N GLU A 16 -37.89 81.23 -21.63
CA GLU A 16 -37.63 82.65 -21.34
C GLU A 16 -37.98 83.59 -22.50
N LEU A 17 -38.40 83.06 -23.66
CA LEU A 17 -38.79 83.87 -24.81
C LEU A 17 -40.15 84.54 -24.64
N THR A 18 -40.27 85.77 -25.16
CA THR A 18 -41.57 86.45 -25.28
C THR A 18 -42.48 85.70 -26.25
N ILE A 19 -43.80 85.92 -26.15
CA ILE A 19 -44.79 85.24 -27.02
C ILE A 19 -44.50 85.51 -28.50
N GLU A 20 -44.13 86.74 -28.84
CA GLU A 20 -43.78 87.13 -30.21
C GLU A 20 -42.51 86.41 -30.70
N ALA A 21 -41.43 86.45 -29.91
CA ALA A 21 -40.18 85.79 -30.25
C ALA A 21 -40.31 84.26 -30.34
N LYS A 22 -41.15 83.66 -29.51
CA LYS A 22 -41.45 82.23 -29.55
C LYS A 22 -42.19 81.83 -30.83
N ASN A 23 -43.18 82.62 -31.25
CA ASN A 23 -43.91 82.36 -32.49
C ASN A 23 -42.98 82.47 -33.71
N ASP A 24 -42.08 83.44 -33.72
CA ASP A 24 -41.07 83.58 -34.77
C ASP A 24 -40.07 82.42 -34.78
N PHE A 25 -39.67 81.94 -33.59
CA PHE A 25 -38.82 80.77 -33.42
C PHE A 25 -39.46 79.48 -33.96
N GLU A 26 -40.71 79.21 -33.58
CA GLU A 26 -41.46 78.04 -34.05
C GLU A 26 -41.73 78.11 -35.56
N LYS A 27 -41.96 79.31 -36.10
CA LYS A 27 -42.07 79.52 -37.54
C LYS A 27 -40.75 79.20 -38.25
N GLN A 28 -39.62 79.65 -37.71
CA GLN A 28 -38.30 79.33 -38.25
C GLN A 28 -38.01 77.82 -38.21
N LEU A 29 -38.38 77.12 -37.14
CA LEU A 29 -38.28 75.66 -37.07
C LEU A 29 -39.07 74.95 -38.17
N LEU A 30 -40.21 75.50 -38.60
CA LEU A 30 -41.05 74.92 -39.65
C LEU A 30 -40.59 75.27 -41.07
N SER A 31 -40.03 76.47 -41.26
CA SER A 31 -39.66 76.97 -42.59
C SER A 31 -38.20 76.72 -42.96
N ASP A 32 -37.31 76.55 -41.99
CA ASP A 32 -35.87 76.40 -42.17
C ASP A 32 -35.38 75.05 -41.61
N SER A 33 -35.09 74.13 -42.54
CA SER A 33 -34.59 72.80 -42.21
C SER A 33 -33.20 72.80 -41.56
N GLU A 34 -32.35 73.78 -41.85
CA GLU A 34 -31.00 73.88 -41.28
C GLU A 34 -31.11 74.33 -39.82
N PHE A 35 -31.94 75.34 -39.56
CA PHE A 35 -32.24 75.83 -38.21
C PHE A 35 -32.86 74.75 -37.31
N ALA A 36 -33.80 73.95 -37.84
CA ALA A 36 -34.39 72.84 -37.10
C ALA A 36 -33.38 71.75 -36.74
N SER A 37 -32.49 71.40 -37.67
CA SER A 37 -31.42 70.43 -37.45
C SER A 37 -30.42 70.89 -36.40
N GLU A 38 -30.04 72.17 -36.43
CA GLU A 38 -29.13 72.76 -35.43
C GLU A 38 -29.76 72.80 -34.03
N PHE A 39 -31.04 73.19 -33.93
CA PHE A 39 -31.76 73.19 -32.66
C PHE A 39 -31.86 71.79 -32.05
N GLU A 40 -32.22 70.78 -32.86
CA GLU A 40 -32.26 69.39 -32.39
C GLU A 40 -30.87 68.90 -31.96
N THR A 41 -29.81 69.26 -32.68
CA THR A 41 -28.44 68.93 -32.29
C THR A 41 -28.07 69.55 -30.94
N PHE A 42 -28.40 70.83 -30.75
CA PHE A 42 -28.15 71.56 -29.50
C PHE A 42 -28.92 70.95 -28.32
N LYS A 43 -30.23 70.74 -28.49
CA LYS A 43 -31.12 70.12 -27.50
C LYS A 43 -30.65 68.73 -27.08
N ASN A 44 -30.29 67.88 -28.05
CA ASN A 44 -29.78 66.53 -27.78
C ASN A 44 -28.43 66.57 -27.04
N THR A 45 -27.56 67.52 -27.35
CA THR A 45 -26.29 67.70 -26.65
C THR A 45 -26.50 68.10 -25.19
N GLN A 46 -27.40 69.05 -24.92
CA GLN A 46 -27.70 69.49 -23.55
C GLN A 46 -28.34 68.38 -22.71
N LEU A 47 -29.23 67.58 -23.31
CA LEU A 47 -29.83 66.41 -22.68
C LEU A 47 -28.79 65.32 -22.35
N GLN A 48 -27.84 65.06 -23.26
CA GLN A 48 -26.75 64.12 -23.01
C GLN A 48 -25.80 64.60 -21.91
N LEU A 49 -25.52 65.90 -21.82
CA LEU A 49 -24.69 66.48 -20.77
C LEU A 49 -25.39 66.38 -19.40
N ALA A 50 -26.67 66.72 -19.30
CA ALA A 50 -27.47 66.53 -18.09
C ALA A 50 -27.43 65.07 -17.60
N ASN A 51 -27.69 64.11 -18.50
CA ASN A 51 -27.63 62.69 -18.19
C ASN A 51 -26.22 62.17 -17.83
N LYS A 52 -25.16 62.83 -18.31
CA LYS A 52 -23.78 62.43 -18.00
C LYS A 52 -23.38 62.88 -16.60
N PHE A 53 -23.72 64.11 -16.23
CA PHE A 53 -23.26 64.73 -14.97
C PHE A 53 -24.20 64.52 -13.79
N GLU A 54 -25.52 64.43 -13.99
CA GLU A 54 -26.46 64.20 -12.88
C GLU A 54 -26.31 62.80 -12.26
N PHE A 55 -25.93 61.80 -13.06
CA PHE A 55 -25.90 60.40 -12.62
C PHE A 55 -24.49 59.84 -12.41
N GLU A 56 -23.45 60.69 -12.35
CA GLU A 56 -22.07 60.23 -12.23
C GLU A 56 -21.81 59.53 -10.88
N GLN A 57 -22.30 60.08 -9.77
CA GLN A 57 -22.17 59.47 -8.45
C GLN A 57 -22.92 58.14 -8.32
N GLU A 58 -24.15 58.07 -8.86
CA GLU A 58 -24.96 56.84 -8.85
C GLU A 58 -24.33 55.73 -9.69
N ARG A 59 -23.70 56.10 -10.82
CA ARG A 59 -23.00 55.17 -11.70
C ARG A 59 -21.74 54.57 -11.05
N GLU A 60 -20.96 55.40 -10.35
CA GLU A 60 -19.79 54.91 -9.62
C GLU A 60 -20.20 54.03 -8.44
N ALA A 61 -21.23 54.42 -7.68
CA ALA A 61 -21.78 53.58 -6.61
C ALA A 61 -22.30 52.22 -7.12
N PHE A 62 -22.94 52.20 -8.29
CA PHE A 62 -23.41 50.97 -8.92
C PHE A 62 -22.26 50.07 -9.37
N LYS A 63 -21.21 50.63 -10.00
CA LYS A 63 -20.00 49.89 -10.39
C LYS A 63 -19.28 49.28 -9.19
N GLU A 64 -19.16 50.03 -8.10
CA GLU A 64 -18.52 49.55 -6.87
C GLU A 64 -19.30 48.37 -6.28
N ASN A 65 -20.63 48.46 -6.24
CA ASN A 65 -21.50 47.39 -5.76
C ASN A 65 -21.37 46.11 -6.59
N LEU A 66 -21.41 46.23 -7.93
CA LEU A 66 -21.20 45.09 -8.84
C LEU A 66 -19.82 44.45 -8.66
N THR A 67 -18.79 45.26 -8.47
CA THR A 67 -17.41 44.77 -8.25
C THR A 67 -17.31 43.99 -6.93
N ASN A 68 -17.95 44.49 -5.87
CA ASN A 68 -18.01 43.81 -4.58
C ASN A 68 -18.76 42.46 -4.65
N ILE A 69 -19.90 42.41 -5.35
CA ILE A 69 -20.65 41.16 -5.58
C ILE A 69 -19.80 40.17 -6.38
N SER A 70 -19.16 40.62 -7.46
CA SER A 70 -18.30 39.79 -8.30
C SER A 70 -17.16 39.16 -7.49
N ASN A 71 -16.46 39.98 -6.69
CA ASN A 71 -15.37 39.52 -5.85
C ASN A 71 -15.82 38.52 -4.77
N LYS A 72 -17.02 38.68 -4.22
CA LYS A 72 -17.56 37.79 -3.19
C LYS A 72 -17.94 36.40 -3.73
N HIS A 73 -18.42 36.33 -4.97
CA HIS A 73 -19.02 35.11 -5.51
C HIS A 73 -18.16 34.39 -6.55
N PHE A 74 -17.28 35.08 -7.27
CA PHE A 74 -16.56 34.52 -8.41
C PHE A 74 -15.04 34.41 -8.24
N ASN A 75 -14.47 34.92 -7.13
CA ASN A 75 -13.01 34.90 -6.89
C ASN A 75 -12.49 33.73 -6.05
N LYS A 76 -13.29 32.69 -5.79
CA LYS A 76 -12.76 31.45 -5.21
C LYS A 76 -12.03 30.64 -6.29
N LYS A 77 -10.71 30.82 -6.38
CA LYS A 77 -9.84 29.90 -7.12
C LYS A 77 -10.00 28.51 -6.53
N THR A 78 -10.62 27.59 -7.27
CA THR A 78 -10.71 26.18 -6.88
C THR A 78 -9.29 25.64 -6.73
N LYS A 79 -8.96 25.12 -5.54
CA LYS A 79 -7.64 24.57 -5.25
C LYS A 79 -7.50 23.23 -5.98
N VAL A 80 -6.95 23.26 -7.19
CA VAL A 80 -6.63 22.04 -7.95
C VAL A 80 -5.39 21.41 -7.33
N ILE A 81 -5.57 20.30 -6.62
CA ILE A 81 -4.46 19.49 -6.12
C ILE A 81 -4.06 18.55 -7.25
N GLY A 82 -2.96 18.86 -7.92
CA GLY A 82 -2.39 17.96 -8.93
C GLY A 82 -1.84 16.69 -8.27
N LEU A 83 -2.26 15.53 -8.75
CA LEU A 83 -1.65 14.25 -8.38
C LEU A 83 -0.19 14.26 -8.84
N LYS A 84 0.74 14.24 -7.89
CA LYS A 84 2.17 14.18 -8.21
C LYS A 84 2.53 12.76 -8.68
N PRO A 85 3.31 12.61 -9.77
CA PRO A 85 3.66 11.29 -10.34
C PRO A 85 4.40 10.37 -9.36
N TRP A 86 5.04 10.92 -8.31
CA TRP A 86 5.62 10.17 -7.19
C TRP A 86 4.63 9.21 -6.51
N TYR A 87 3.33 9.53 -6.44
CA TYR A 87 2.36 8.64 -5.79
C TYR A 87 2.24 7.29 -6.50
N PHE A 88 2.39 7.26 -7.83
CA PHE A 88 2.42 6.01 -8.59
C PHE A 88 3.71 5.22 -8.35
N ALA A 89 4.85 5.90 -8.15
CA ALA A 89 6.10 5.23 -7.79
C ALA A 89 6.01 4.56 -6.41
N VAL A 90 5.37 5.20 -5.43
CA VAL A 90 5.12 4.61 -4.10
C VAL A 90 4.12 3.45 -4.18
N ALA A 91 3.03 3.58 -4.94
CA ALA A 91 2.08 2.49 -5.10
C ALA A 91 2.72 1.28 -5.81
N ALA A 92 3.53 1.51 -6.85
CA ALA A 92 4.25 0.46 -7.56
C ALA A 92 5.30 -0.21 -6.67
N SER A 93 6.03 0.54 -5.83
CA SER A 93 7.00 -0.06 -4.92
C SER A 93 6.33 -0.93 -3.85
N ILE A 94 5.20 -0.49 -3.31
CA ILE A 94 4.38 -1.30 -2.41
C ILE A 94 3.88 -2.55 -3.13
N ALA A 95 3.32 -2.44 -4.34
CA ALA A 95 2.85 -3.58 -5.11
C ALA A 95 3.98 -4.57 -5.45
N VAL A 96 5.19 -4.09 -5.74
CA VAL A 96 6.38 -4.94 -5.95
C VAL A 96 6.82 -5.60 -4.66
N LEU A 97 6.81 -4.90 -3.52
CA LEU A 97 7.13 -5.50 -2.22
C LEU A 97 6.11 -6.57 -1.81
N PHE A 98 4.81 -6.32 -2.01
CA PHE A 98 3.75 -7.32 -1.84
C PHE A 98 3.92 -8.48 -2.81
N GLY A 99 4.21 -8.18 -4.08
CA GLY A 99 4.51 -9.20 -5.09
C GLY A 99 5.68 -10.07 -4.65
N LEU A 100 6.81 -9.50 -4.25
CA LEU A 100 7.99 -10.25 -3.81
C LEU A 100 7.76 -11.03 -2.51
N PHE A 101 6.99 -10.48 -1.57
CA PHE A 101 6.69 -11.15 -0.30
C PHE A 101 5.75 -12.35 -0.50
N PHE A 102 4.74 -12.23 -1.37
CA PHE A 102 3.75 -13.29 -1.59
C PHE A 102 4.12 -14.25 -2.74
N PHE A 103 4.87 -13.84 -3.77
CA PHE A 103 5.35 -14.76 -4.83
C PHE A 103 6.49 -15.68 -4.37
N ASN A 104 7.16 -15.38 -3.26
CA ASN A 104 8.13 -16.30 -2.64
C ASN A 104 7.51 -17.24 -1.60
N TYR A 105 6.17 -17.25 -1.48
CA TYR A 105 5.47 -18.29 -0.73
C TYR A 105 5.40 -19.55 -1.60
N SER A 106 6.57 -20.19 -1.76
CA SER A 106 6.65 -21.54 -2.27
C SER A 106 5.85 -22.43 -1.31
N GLN A 107 4.77 -23.05 -1.80
CA GLN A 107 3.93 -24.04 -1.12
C GLN A 107 4.69 -25.32 -0.70
N ASN A 108 6.02 -25.35 -0.86
CA ASN A 108 6.79 -26.54 -0.54
C ASN A 108 6.82 -26.73 0.98
N PRO A 109 6.61 -27.96 1.46
CA PRO A 109 6.64 -28.25 2.88
C PRO A 109 8.02 -27.94 3.45
N THR A 110 8.06 -27.46 4.68
CA THR A 110 9.30 -27.18 5.39
C THR A 110 9.58 -28.27 6.42
N PHE A 111 10.84 -28.44 6.78
CA PHE A 111 11.23 -29.35 7.86
C PHE A 111 10.47 -29.09 9.17
N ALA A 112 10.18 -27.83 9.49
CA ALA A 112 9.50 -27.48 10.72
C ALA A 112 8.03 -27.92 10.75
N ASP A 113 7.40 -28.11 9.60
CA ASP A 113 6.00 -28.54 9.51
C ASP A 113 5.84 -30.01 9.92
N TYR A 114 6.89 -30.83 9.71
CA TYR A 114 6.87 -32.28 9.90
C TYR A 114 7.83 -32.79 11.00
N ASN A 115 8.71 -31.93 11.53
CA ASN A 115 9.64 -32.31 12.57
C ASN A 115 9.03 -32.14 13.96
N ASN A 116 8.51 -33.25 14.49
CA ASN A 116 7.97 -33.35 15.84
C ASN A 116 8.74 -34.38 16.69
N PRO A 117 9.95 -34.06 17.17
CA PRO A 117 10.74 -35.00 17.98
C PRO A 117 10.01 -35.44 19.24
N GLU A 118 9.94 -36.74 19.45
CA GLU A 118 9.45 -37.36 20.68
C GLU A 118 10.33 -36.98 21.87
N GLN A 119 9.78 -37.04 23.09
CA GLN A 119 10.61 -36.92 24.29
C GLN A 119 11.41 -38.20 24.53
N ALA A 120 12.65 -38.03 24.94
CA ALA A 120 13.52 -39.12 25.36
C ALA A 120 13.22 -39.51 26.82
N PHE A 121 13.15 -40.81 27.10
CA PHE A 121 12.99 -41.36 28.45
C PHE A 121 13.85 -42.62 28.61
N PHE A 122 14.98 -42.50 29.29
CA PHE A 122 15.91 -43.62 29.47
C PHE A 122 15.80 -44.24 30.86
N THR A 123 15.99 -45.55 30.95
CA THR A 123 16.02 -46.25 32.25
C THR A 123 17.42 -46.18 32.87
N GLU A 124 17.52 -45.62 34.08
CA GLU A 124 18.76 -45.50 34.87
C GLU A 124 19.29 -46.88 35.36
N ARG A 125 20.53 -47.24 35.02
CA ARG A 125 21.33 -48.34 35.62
C ARG A 125 22.83 -47.99 35.73
N GLY A 126 23.28 -47.41 36.85
CA GLY A 126 24.69 -47.29 37.26
C GLY A 126 25.34 -45.94 36.98
N THR A 127 26.67 -45.86 36.87
CA THR A 127 27.40 -44.58 36.71
C THR A 127 27.31 -43.95 35.31
N VAL A 128 26.80 -44.69 34.32
CA VAL A 128 26.40 -44.15 33.00
C VAL A 128 25.21 -43.18 33.15
N ASP A 129 24.44 -43.30 34.24
CA ASP A 129 23.18 -42.60 34.45
C ASP A 129 23.31 -41.08 34.52
N ALA A 130 24.40 -40.53 35.05
CA ALA A 130 24.51 -39.08 35.21
C ALA A 130 24.57 -38.35 33.85
N ALA A 131 25.45 -38.80 32.95
CA ALA A 131 25.60 -38.21 31.62
C ALA A 131 24.38 -38.51 30.74
N LEU A 132 23.77 -39.69 30.89
CA LEU A 132 22.55 -40.06 30.16
C LEU A 132 21.35 -39.23 30.60
N LYS A 133 21.17 -39.02 31.91
CA LYS A 133 20.13 -38.16 32.46
C LYS A 133 20.29 -36.71 32.06
N GLU A 134 21.54 -36.22 32.02
CA GLU A 134 21.82 -34.87 31.53
C GLU A 134 21.53 -34.76 30.02
N ALA A 135 21.90 -35.77 29.21
CA ALA A 135 21.60 -35.81 27.78
C ALA A 135 20.08 -35.78 27.54
N GLU A 136 19.32 -36.58 28.29
CA GLU A 136 17.85 -36.60 28.27
C GLU A 136 17.25 -35.23 28.58
N MET A 137 17.71 -34.60 29.67
CA MET A 137 17.23 -33.29 30.09
C MET A 137 17.51 -32.20 29.04
N GLU A 138 18.74 -32.18 28.49
CA GLU A 138 19.12 -31.20 27.46
C GLU A 138 18.36 -31.46 26.15
N TYR A 139 18.18 -32.72 25.75
CA TYR A 139 17.41 -33.10 24.57
C TYR A 139 15.94 -32.68 24.70
N ASN A 140 15.28 -33.04 25.80
CA ASN A 140 13.87 -32.71 26.04
C ASN A 140 13.65 -31.20 26.19
N ALA A 141 14.68 -30.46 26.62
CA ALA A 141 14.69 -29.00 26.63
C ALA A 141 15.01 -28.38 25.25
N LYS A 142 15.12 -29.18 24.19
CA LYS A 142 15.49 -28.80 22.82
C LYS A 142 16.86 -28.11 22.72
N ARG A 143 17.75 -28.35 23.67
CA ARG A 143 19.13 -27.84 23.71
C ARG A 143 20.07 -28.87 23.09
N TYR A 144 19.82 -29.19 21.82
CA TYR A 144 20.47 -30.29 21.11
C TYR A 144 21.98 -30.12 21.03
N ASN A 145 22.47 -28.90 20.82
CA ASN A 145 23.91 -28.57 20.88
C ASN A 145 24.61 -29.02 22.19
N LYS A 146 23.90 -29.03 23.32
CA LYS A 146 24.42 -29.52 24.62
C LYS A 146 24.20 -31.01 24.80
N ALA A 147 23.11 -31.56 24.26
CA ALA A 147 22.82 -32.98 24.33
C ALA A 147 23.81 -33.83 23.49
N ILE A 148 24.22 -33.35 22.33
CA ILE A 148 25.15 -34.04 21.41
C ILE A 148 26.43 -34.56 22.10
N PRO A 149 27.25 -33.74 22.78
CA PRO A 149 28.49 -34.23 23.41
C PRO A 149 28.21 -35.22 24.56
N LEU A 150 27.07 -35.09 25.24
CA LEU A 150 26.65 -36.03 26.29
C LEU A 150 26.29 -37.39 25.67
N PHE A 151 25.50 -37.38 24.59
CA PHE A 151 25.20 -38.60 23.82
C PHE A 151 26.47 -39.25 23.25
N GLU A 152 27.41 -38.49 22.68
CA GLU A 152 28.69 -39.00 22.19
C GLU A 152 29.46 -39.72 23.33
N THR A 153 29.43 -39.17 24.55
CA THR A 153 30.07 -39.77 25.74
C THR A 153 29.36 -41.07 26.18
N VAL A 154 28.02 -41.08 26.18
CA VAL A 154 27.23 -42.26 26.56
C VAL A 154 27.41 -43.39 25.54
N LEU A 155 27.36 -43.06 24.24
CA LEU A 155 27.48 -44.03 23.14
C LEU A 155 28.81 -44.77 23.10
N GLN A 156 29.89 -44.20 23.65
CA GLN A 156 31.18 -44.89 23.82
C GLN A 156 31.11 -46.05 24.81
N LYS A 157 30.17 -46.01 25.76
CA LYS A 157 30.03 -47.00 26.84
C LYS A 157 28.89 -47.96 26.56
N GLN A 158 27.79 -47.45 26.02
CA GLN A 158 26.57 -48.20 25.76
C GLN A 158 25.99 -47.75 24.42
N LYS A 159 25.93 -48.67 23.46
CA LYS A 159 25.35 -48.43 22.16
C LYS A 159 24.02 -49.18 22.05
N THR A 160 22.91 -48.46 22.15
CA THR A 160 21.55 -48.98 21.90
C THR A 160 20.92 -48.21 20.75
N ALA A 161 19.97 -48.85 20.06
CA ALA A 161 19.26 -48.22 18.95
C ALA A 161 18.52 -46.93 19.40
N GLU A 162 17.96 -46.94 20.62
CA GLU A 162 17.29 -45.78 21.22
C GLU A 162 18.26 -44.60 21.43
N LEU A 163 19.43 -44.84 22.04
CA LEU A 163 20.45 -43.80 22.24
C LEU A 163 20.93 -43.23 20.91
N GLN A 164 21.17 -44.09 19.93
CA GLN A 164 21.58 -43.68 18.59
C GLN A 164 20.50 -42.84 17.92
N PHE A 165 19.22 -43.20 18.08
CA PHE A 165 18.12 -42.47 17.47
C PHE A 165 18.05 -41.03 18.00
N PHE A 166 17.95 -40.84 19.32
CA PHE A 166 17.88 -39.50 19.91
C PHE A 166 19.14 -38.65 19.65
N TYR A 167 20.32 -39.30 19.60
CA TYR A 167 21.55 -38.66 19.13
C TYR A 167 21.44 -38.19 17.67
N GLY A 168 20.95 -39.05 16.77
CA GLY A 168 20.73 -38.73 15.36
C GLY A 168 19.76 -37.56 15.17
N VAL A 169 18.66 -37.53 15.94
CA VAL A 169 17.70 -36.43 15.93
C VAL A 169 18.37 -35.13 16.38
N SER A 170 19.15 -35.17 17.47
CA SER A 170 19.89 -33.99 17.95
C SER A 170 20.85 -33.45 16.90
N LEU A 171 21.58 -34.34 16.21
CA LEU A 171 22.48 -33.97 15.13
C LEU A 171 21.73 -33.31 13.96
N LEU A 172 20.57 -33.85 13.57
CA LEU A 172 19.77 -33.28 12.48
C LEU A 172 19.22 -31.89 12.86
N GLU A 173 18.80 -31.71 14.11
CA GLU A 173 18.30 -30.44 14.61
C GLU A 173 19.36 -29.33 14.51
N GLU A 174 20.60 -29.65 14.90
CA GLU A 174 21.78 -28.78 14.75
C GLU A 174 22.39 -28.80 13.33
N SER A 175 21.70 -29.38 12.35
CA SER A 175 22.10 -29.40 10.94
C SER A 175 23.44 -30.10 10.66
N HIS A 176 23.84 -31.04 11.52
CA HIS A 176 24.99 -31.93 11.29
C HIS A 176 24.62 -33.09 10.34
N TYR A 177 24.17 -32.75 9.13
CA TYR A 177 23.55 -33.68 8.17
C TYR A 177 24.34 -34.96 7.94
N VAL A 178 25.64 -34.85 7.64
CA VAL A 178 26.49 -36.03 7.33
C VAL A 178 26.55 -37.01 8.51
N LYS A 179 26.70 -36.49 9.74
CA LYS A 179 26.70 -37.33 10.95
C LYS A 179 25.32 -37.94 11.19
N ALA A 180 24.26 -37.13 11.10
CA ALA A 180 22.88 -37.58 11.31
C ALA A 180 22.52 -38.70 10.31
N GLU A 181 22.78 -38.49 9.02
CA GLU A 181 22.53 -39.48 7.98
C GLU A 181 23.34 -40.76 8.20
N THR A 182 24.59 -40.67 8.69
CA THR A 182 25.37 -41.86 9.05
C THR A 182 24.70 -42.67 10.16
N VAL A 183 24.23 -42.00 11.22
CA VAL A 183 23.54 -42.65 12.35
C VAL A 183 22.23 -43.29 11.90
N PHE A 184 21.41 -42.58 11.13
CA PHE A 184 20.12 -43.11 10.67
C PHE A 184 20.27 -44.24 9.66
N ASN A 185 21.28 -44.21 8.78
CA ASN A 185 21.56 -45.33 7.89
C ASN A 185 21.98 -46.59 8.66
N GLU A 186 22.70 -46.44 9.77
CA GLU A 186 23.02 -47.58 10.64
C GLU A 186 21.75 -48.17 11.28
N LEU A 187 20.86 -47.32 11.80
CA LEU A 187 19.61 -47.74 12.43
C LEU A 187 18.64 -48.42 11.45
N LYS A 188 18.53 -47.89 10.23
CA LYS A 188 17.72 -48.45 9.14
C LYS A 188 18.12 -49.89 8.76
N LEU A 189 19.38 -50.27 8.96
CA LEU A 189 19.86 -51.63 8.69
C LEU A 189 19.60 -52.60 9.87
N GLY A 190 19.22 -52.07 11.03
CA GLY A 190 18.89 -52.85 12.22
C GLY A 190 17.50 -53.48 12.19
N ALA A 191 17.15 -54.15 13.28
CA ALA A 191 15.84 -54.80 13.48
C ALA A 191 15.04 -54.23 14.67
N SER A 192 15.47 -53.09 15.22
CA SER A 192 14.78 -52.41 16.33
C SER A 192 13.57 -51.62 15.85
N ALA A 193 12.70 -51.22 16.79
CA ALA A 193 11.59 -50.31 16.53
C ALA A 193 12.02 -48.96 15.88
N TYR A 194 13.27 -48.53 16.05
CA TYR A 194 13.80 -47.31 15.44
C TYR A 194 14.16 -47.43 13.95
N LYS A 195 14.01 -48.60 13.34
CA LYS A 195 14.37 -48.83 11.93
C LYS A 195 13.60 -47.89 11.01
N ASP A 196 12.27 -47.89 11.11
CA ASP A 196 11.42 -47.10 10.21
C ASP A 196 11.43 -45.61 10.61
N LYS A 197 11.54 -45.29 11.90
CA LYS A 197 11.82 -43.93 12.38
C LYS A 197 13.09 -43.34 11.75
N ALA A 198 14.15 -44.14 11.63
CA ALA A 198 15.38 -43.70 11.00
C ALA A 198 15.19 -43.39 9.51
N VAL A 199 14.32 -44.12 8.80
CA VAL A 199 13.97 -43.82 7.40
C VAL A 199 13.19 -42.51 7.30
N TRP A 200 12.23 -42.28 8.19
CA TRP A 200 11.51 -41.02 8.31
C TRP A 200 12.47 -39.83 8.52
N TYR A 201 13.37 -39.93 9.50
CA TYR A 201 14.35 -38.87 9.77
C TYR A 201 15.40 -38.68 8.66
N LEU A 202 15.70 -39.71 7.85
CA LEU A 202 16.48 -39.55 6.61
C LEU A 202 15.72 -38.70 5.58
N ALA A 203 14.41 -38.90 5.43
CA ALA A 203 13.57 -38.09 4.56
C ALA A 203 13.52 -36.63 5.06
N LEU A 204 13.32 -36.42 6.36
CA LEU A 204 13.34 -35.08 6.97
C LEU A 204 14.71 -34.40 6.83
N SER A 205 15.81 -35.15 6.86
CA SER A 205 17.16 -34.61 6.56
C SER A 205 17.22 -34.02 5.16
N LYS A 206 16.66 -34.70 4.15
CA LYS A 206 16.58 -34.18 2.78
C LYS A 206 15.65 -32.99 2.67
N LEU A 207 14.50 -33.03 3.34
CA LEU A 207 13.56 -31.91 3.41
C LEU A 207 14.21 -30.64 3.97
N LYS A 208 14.95 -30.76 5.07
CA LYS A 208 15.68 -29.64 5.71
C LYS A 208 16.75 -29.05 4.78
N GLN A 209 17.36 -29.88 3.94
CA GLN A 209 18.31 -29.48 2.89
C GLN A 209 17.63 -28.96 1.61
N LYS A 210 16.29 -28.92 1.56
CA LYS A 210 15.46 -28.56 0.39
C LYS A 210 15.64 -29.51 -0.80
N ASP A 211 16.11 -30.73 -0.55
CA ASP A 211 16.15 -31.81 -1.54
C ASP A 211 14.80 -32.54 -1.55
N TYR A 212 13.79 -31.90 -2.13
CA TYR A 212 12.42 -32.41 -2.19
C TYR A 212 12.32 -33.74 -2.95
N LYS A 213 13.12 -33.90 -4.00
CA LYS A 213 13.16 -35.14 -4.78
C LYS A 213 13.73 -36.28 -3.94
N GLY A 214 14.88 -36.07 -3.30
CA GLY A 214 15.48 -37.07 -2.42
C GLY A 214 14.60 -37.38 -1.20
N CYS A 215 13.90 -36.39 -0.66
CA CYS A 215 12.91 -36.58 0.40
C CYS A 215 11.80 -37.55 -0.05
N LYS A 216 11.16 -37.25 -1.18
CA LYS A 216 10.09 -38.07 -1.76
C LYS A 216 10.51 -39.50 -2.07
N GLU A 217 11.70 -39.67 -2.66
CA GLU A 217 12.26 -41.00 -2.95
C GLU A 217 12.43 -41.84 -1.67
N ILE A 218 12.84 -41.23 -0.55
CA ILE A 218 12.98 -41.94 0.73
C ILE A 218 11.60 -42.26 1.34
N LEU A 219 10.66 -41.32 1.34
CA LEU A 219 9.31 -41.50 1.89
C LEU A 219 8.58 -42.68 1.24
N GLN A 220 8.73 -42.85 -0.07
CA GLN A 220 8.15 -43.98 -0.82
C GLN A 220 8.69 -45.36 -0.41
N THR A 221 9.78 -45.42 0.37
CA THR A 221 10.34 -46.68 0.88
C THR A 221 9.83 -47.06 2.27
N ILE A 222 9.08 -46.18 2.94
CA ILE A 222 8.53 -46.43 4.27
C ILE A 222 7.31 -47.35 4.15
N SER A 223 7.24 -48.38 5.00
CA SER A 223 6.12 -49.34 5.03
C SER A 223 4.84 -48.66 5.51
N GLN A 224 3.68 -49.10 4.98
CA GLN A 224 2.36 -48.69 5.47
C GLN A 224 2.08 -49.09 6.93
N ASP A 225 2.85 -50.06 7.45
CA ASP A 225 2.77 -50.49 8.85
C ASP A 225 3.56 -49.56 9.81
N TYR A 226 4.21 -48.51 9.29
CA TYR A 226 4.90 -47.52 10.12
C TYR A 226 3.89 -46.78 11.01
N GLU A 227 4.24 -46.56 12.29
CA GLU A 227 3.30 -46.02 13.27
C GLU A 227 2.81 -44.60 12.95
N ASP A 228 3.62 -43.79 12.28
CA ASP A 228 3.28 -42.43 11.84
C ASP A 228 3.12 -42.36 10.30
N TYR A 229 2.55 -43.38 9.68
CA TYR A 229 2.39 -43.40 8.21
C TYR A 229 1.49 -42.27 7.67
N ASP A 230 0.57 -41.74 8.49
CA ASP A 230 -0.26 -40.59 8.12
C ASP A 230 0.63 -39.37 7.79
N ASP A 231 1.66 -39.08 8.59
CA ASP A 231 2.61 -37.99 8.34
C ASP A 231 3.43 -38.22 7.06
N VAL A 232 3.74 -39.49 6.74
CA VAL A 232 4.41 -39.86 5.48
C VAL A 232 3.52 -39.54 4.28
N GLN A 233 2.23 -39.87 4.36
CA GLN A 233 1.27 -39.64 3.29
C GLN A 233 1.00 -38.14 3.10
N ASP A 234 0.85 -37.39 4.19
CA ASP A 234 0.66 -35.94 4.14
C ASP A 234 1.86 -35.24 3.50
N LEU A 235 3.09 -35.59 3.92
CA LEU A 235 4.29 -35.02 3.32
C LEU A 235 4.45 -35.41 1.84
N LEU A 236 4.10 -36.64 1.46
CA LEU A 236 4.10 -37.05 0.06
C LEU A 236 3.14 -36.21 -0.80
N ASN A 237 1.95 -35.89 -0.26
CA ASN A 237 0.95 -35.06 -0.94
C ASN A 237 1.42 -33.60 -1.08
N ASP A 238 2.08 -33.05 -0.06
CA ASP A 238 2.63 -31.68 -0.10
C ASP A 238 3.84 -31.55 -1.06
N LEU A 239 4.50 -32.66 -1.38
CA LEU A 239 5.62 -32.75 -2.32
C LEU A 239 5.21 -33.07 -3.77
N ASP A 240 3.91 -33.22 -4.06
CA ASP A 240 3.35 -33.43 -5.41
C ASP A 240 3.04 -32.09 -6.12
#